data_AF-Q826G7-F1
#
_entry.id   AF-Q826G7-F1
#
_cell.length_a   1.000
_cell.length_b   1.000
_cell.length_c   1.000
_cell.angle_alpha   90.00
_cell.angle_beta   90.00
_cell.angle_gamma   90.00
#
_symmetry.space_group_name_H-M   'P 1'
#
loop_
_entity.id
_entity.type
_entity.pdbx_description
1 polymer ?
#
loop_
_entity_poly.entity_id
_entity_poly.type
_entity_poly.pdbx_seq_one_letter_code
_entity_poly.pdbx_strand_id
1 'polypeptide(L)'
;MASIRSRVFGAHVRPLQLDLADLSSLKTAVDRLGLDHLDVVVHNAGVALDEPPRRETEDGHELMFGTNHLGHFALTQWLVPPAVRGVGGPQRDGGKLRGAVGATGPGRSAVDPGSPQPFDFRPSPPGLRPARWSYTFESEAGGAAGCALSRPPVHAPATHRREGAPMKVQGSVAFVTGANRGLGEQFVRALFDAGAAKVYAGSRDPTRVTVPGAVPVAVDITDLESVHAAADQAQDVTLLINNAGLSTRADVLTADLDSFRLEFETHVLGTLAMSRAFAPVLGRNGGGAVVNVLSVLSWISITASAGYAAAKAAEWSMTNALRVALAEQGTQVTALHVSYLATELAAKVTAPKSDPAAVARATLDGVEAGLHEVLADDFSRQVQAALAVGPEALYPQLAGRH
;
A
#
# COMPACT_ATOMS: atom_id res chain seq x y z
N MET A 1 7.55 30.57 -20.72
CA MET A 1 8.15 31.57 -19.80
C MET A 1 7.69 33.02 -20.06
N ALA A 2 7.56 33.46 -21.32
CA ALA A 2 7.08 34.82 -21.64
C ALA A 2 5.70 35.15 -21.03
N SER A 3 4.77 34.20 -21.02
CA SER A 3 3.42 34.35 -20.44
C SER A 3 3.40 34.61 -18.92
N ILE A 4 4.36 34.05 -18.15
CA ILE A 4 4.42 34.29 -16.70
C ILE A 4 4.99 35.68 -16.43
N ARG A 5 6.07 36.05 -17.12
CA ARG A 5 6.73 37.35 -16.96
C ARG A 5 5.85 38.53 -17.39
N SER A 6 4.92 38.31 -18.34
CA SER A 6 3.96 39.35 -18.75
C SER A 6 2.80 39.52 -17.76
N ARG A 7 2.50 38.52 -16.94
CA ARG A 7 1.40 38.54 -15.96
C ARG A 7 1.85 38.88 -14.54
N VAL A 8 3.10 38.56 -14.19
CA VAL A 8 3.65 38.80 -12.86
C VAL A 8 4.89 39.68 -12.98
N PHE A 9 4.69 40.98 -12.76
CA PHE A 9 5.76 41.97 -12.79
C PHE A 9 6.79 41.68 -11.69
N GLY A 10 8.07 41.67 -12.04
CA GLY A 10 9.17 41.33 -11.11
C GLY A 10 9.42 39.84 -10.89
N ALA A 11 8.64 38.93 -11.52
CA ALA A 11 8.87 37.50 -11.38
C ALA A 11 10.17 37.05 -12.09
N HIS A 12 11.08 36.46 -11.32
CA HIS A 12 12.28 35.82 -11.83
C HIS A 12 11.99 34.35 -12.15
N VAL A 13 11.89 34.03 -13.45
CA VAL A 13 11.65 32.65 -13.90
C VAL A 13 12.91 32.10 -14.55
N ARG A 14 13.47 31.02 -14.00
CA ARG A 14 14.66 30.32 -14.51
C ARG A 14 14.28 28.89 -14.90
N PRO A 15 14.53 28.44 -16.14
CA PRO A 15 14.33 27.04 -16.50
C PRO A 15 15.40 26.19 -15.81
N LEU A 16 14.98 25.04 -15.29
CA LEU A 16 15.86 23.99 -14.81
C LEU A 16 15.58 22.72 -15.61
N GLN A 17 16.62 22.13 -16.19
CA GLN A 17 16.50 20.80 -16.76
C GLN A 17 16.48 19.78 -15.62
N LEU A 18 15.43 18.97 -15.59
CA LEU A 18 15.14 18.00 -14.54
C LEU A 18 14.45 16.81 -15.20
N ASP A 19 14.97 15.61 -14.96
CA ASP A 19 14.35 14.37 -15.40
C ASP A 19 14.00 13.52 -14.18
N LEU A 20 12.70 13.31 -13.95
CA LEU A 20 12.21 12.53 -12.82
C LEU A 20 12.32 11.02 -13.03
N ALA A 21 12.57 10.57 -14.27
CA ALA A 21 12.83 9.17 -14.57
C ALA A 21 14.32 8.80 -14.38
N ASP A 22 15.22 9.78 -14.32
CA ASP A 22 16.66 9.60 -14.03
C ASP A 22 16.98 10.12 -12.62
N LEU A 23 16.87 9.23 -11.64
CA LEU A 23 17.07 9.56 -10.23
C LEU A 23 18.51 9.99 -9.93
N SER A 24 19.49 9.52 -10.72
CA SER A 24 20.90 9.87 -10.56
C SER A 24 21.17 11.33 -10.93
N SER A 25 20.39 11.90 -11.85
CA SER A 25 20.51 13.30 -12.27
C SER A 25 19.96 14.31 -11.24
N LEU A 26 19.02 13.88 -10.39
CA LEU A 26 18.22 14.78 -9.56
C LEU A 26 19.07 15.62 -8.60
N LYS A 27 20.08 15.02 -7.97
CA LYS A 27 21.00 15.75 -7.08
C LYS A 27 21.67 16.90 -7.82
N THR A 28 22.22 16.61 -9.00
CA THR A 28 22.92 17.61 -9.83
C THR A 28 21.97 18.71 -10.28
N ALA A 29 20.72 18.37 -10.62
CA ALA A 29 19.71 19.35 -10.97
C ALA A 29 19.38 20.28 -9.78
N VAL A 30 19.26 19.74 -8.57
CA VAL A 30 19.02 20.55 -7.37
C VAL A 30 20.24 21.40 -7.01
N ASP A 31 21.46 20.87 -7.07
CA ASP A 31 22.67 21.64 -6.78
C ASP A 31 22.80 22.88 -7.71
N ARG A 32 22.35 22.76 -8.97
CA ARG A 32 22.35 23.87 -9.96
C ARG A 32 21.35 24.99 -9.66
N LEU A 33 20.35 24.73 -8.83
CA LEU A 33 19.41 25.76 -8.39
C LEU A 33 20.15 26.83 -7.58
N GLY A 34 21.19 26.46 -6.83
CA GLY A 34 21.99 27.39 -6.03
C GLY A 34 21.15 28.20 -5.07
N LEU A 35 20.14 27.56 -4.47
CA LEU A 35 19.19 28.22 -3.58
C LEU A 35 19.73 28.22 -2.16
N ASP A 36 19.82 29.41 -1.58
CA ASP A 36 20.03 29.59 -0.14
C ASP A 36 18.74 29.29 0.65
N HIS A 37 17.58 29.44 -0.01
CA HIS A 37 16.26 29.27 0.56
C HIS A 37 15.26 28.73 -0.47
N LEU A 38 14.31 27.90 -0.03
CA LEU A 38 13.23 27.36 -0.84
C LEU A 38 11.93 27.38 -0.03
N ASP A 39 11.01 28.27 -0.40
CA ASP A 39 9.74 28.45 0.31
C ASP A 39 8.70 27.38 -0.06
N VAL A 40 8.58 27.06 -1.34
CA VAL A 40 7.52 26.19 -1.87
C VAL A 40 8.06 25.32 -3.00
N VAL A 41 7.63 24.06 -3.00
CA VAL A 41 7.84 23.12 -4.10
C VAL A 41 6.47 22.63 -4.56
N VAL A 42 6.25 22.66 -5.88
CA VAL A 42 5.03 22.13 -6.49
C VAL A 42 5.38 20.91 -7.33
N HIS A 43 5.01 19.74 -6.84
CA HIS A 43 5.18 18.47 -7.53
C HIS A 43 3.98 18.20 -8.45
N ASN A 44 4.11 18.62 -9.71
CA ASN A 44 3.03 18.50 -10.71
C ASN A 44 3.45 17.72 -11.97
N ALA A 45 4.70 17.28 -12.05
CA ALA A 45 5.15 16.52 -13.21
C ALA A 45 4.58 15.10 -13.16
N GLY A 46 4.40 14.50 -14.32
CA GLY A 46 3.93 13.13 -14.41
C GLY A 46 3.76 12.71 -15.85
N VAL A 47 3.85 11.41 -16.08
CA VAL A 47 3.57 10.76 -17.35
C VAL A 47 2.39 9.81 -17.14
N ALA A 48 1.45 9.84 -18.07
CA ALA A 48 0.39 8.86 -18.19
C ALA A 48 0.51 8.27 -19.60
N LEU A 49 0.94 7.01 -19.67
CA LEU A 49 1.14 6.30 -20.92
C LEU A 49 0.05 5.25 -21.06
N ASP A 50 -0.87 5.49 -21.99
CA ASP A 50 -1.83 4.47 -22.43
C ASP A 50 -1.29 3.72 -23.67
N GLU A 51 -0.56 4.44 -24.54
CA GLU A 51 0.32 3.95 -25.61
C GLU A 51 1.49 4.95 -25.74
N PRO A 52 2.77 4.54 -25.60
CA PRO A 52 3.41 3.27 -26.00
C PRO A 52 3.47 2.19 -24.89
N PRO A 53 3.93 0.95 -25.17
CA PRO A 53 3.99 -0.15 -24.19
C PRO A 53 4.88 0.15 -22.97
N ARG A 54 4.71 -0.67 -21.92
CA ARG A 54 5.50 -0.64 -20.67
C ARG A 54 6.97 -0.34 -20.97
N ARG A 55 7.47 0.73 -20.36
CA ARG A 55 8.87 1.13 -20.40
C ARG A 55 9.45 1.08 -19.00
N GLU A 56 10.77 0.94 -18.95
CA GLU A 56 11.52 1.00 -17.70
C GLU A 56 12.41 2.26 -17.69
N THR A 57 12.59 2.84 -16.51
CA THR A 57 13.65 3.83 -16.24
C THR A 57 15.02 3.16 -16.38
N GLU A 58 16.10 3.94 -16.43
CA GLU A 58 17.47 3.35 -16.42
C GLU A 58 17.73 2.51 -15.15
N ASP A 59 17.10 2.87 -14.03
CA ASP A 59 17.13 2.11 -12.78
C ASP A 59 16.23 0.85 -12.76
N GLY A 60 15.56 0.52 -13.87
CA GLY A 60 14.73 -0.70 -14.00
C GLY A 60 13.32 -0.60 -13.41
N HIS A 61 12.82 0.59 -13.07
CA HIS A 61 11.45 0.76 -12.59
C HIS A 61 10.48 0.96 -13.74
N GLU A 62 9.23 0.50 -13.59
CA GLU A 62 8.16 0.90 -14.50
C GLU A 62 8.10 2.44 -14.59
N LEU A 63 8.05 2.98 -15.81
CA LEU A 63 8.29 4.41 -16.08
C LEU A 63 7.30 5.36 -15.40
N MET A 64 6.00 5.05 -15.36
CA MET A 64 5.02 5.89 -14.66
C MET A 64 5.26 5.85 -13.15
N PHE A 65 5.56 4.67 -12.59
CA PHE A 65 5.93 4.55 -11.19
C PHE A 65 7.21 5.32 -10.86
N GLY A 66 8.25 5.13 -11.67
CA GLY A 66 9.54 5.81 -11.54
C GLY A 66 9.39 7.33 -11.60
N THR A 67 8.62 7.85 -12.54
CA THR A 67 8.45 9.30 -12.73
C THR A 67 7.49 9.91 -11.71
N ASN A 68 6.27 9.37 -11.60
CA ASN A 68 5.17 10.00 -10.87
C ASN A 68 5.29 9.82 -9.35
N HIS A 69 6.04 8.80 -8.90
CA HIS A 69 6.21 8.50 -7.48
C HIS A 69 7.67 8.62 -7.05
N LEU A 70 8.57 7.77 -7.59
CA LEU A 70 9.96 7.71 -7.11
C LEU A 70 10.72 9.02 -7.38
N GLY A 71 10.56 9.61 -8.56
CA GLY A 71 11.22 10.85 -8.96
C GLY A 71 10.83 12.03 -8.08
N HIS A 72 9.53 12.17 -7.79
CA HIS A 72 9.03 13.21 -6.89
C HIS A 72 9.53 13.04 -5.45
N PHE A 73 9.56 11.81 -4.96
CA PHE A 73 10.11 11.50 -3.65
C PHE A 73 11.60 11.85 -3.58
N ALA A 74 12.39 11.36 -4.55
CA ALA A 74 13.83 11.59 -4.62
C ALA A 74 14.16 13.09 -4.77
N LEU A 75 13.38 13.81 -5.56
CA LEU A 75 13.52 15.26 -5.68
C LEU A 75 13.28 15.95 -4.32
N THR A 76 12.24 15.55 -3.59
CA THR A 76 11.96 16.09 -2.24
C THR A 76 13.14 15.85 -1.30
N GLN A 77 13.68 14.62 -1.29
CA GLN A 77 14.88 14.28 -0.53
C GLN A 77 16.04 15.24 -0.84
N TRP A 78 16.30 15.50 -2.13
CA TRP A 78 17.36 16.42 -2.56
C TRP A 78 17.05 17.90 -2.32
N LEU A 79 15.81 18.30 -2.07
CA LEU A 79 15.43 19.69 -1.75
C LEU A 79 15.39 19.97 -0.24
N VAL A 80 15.17 18.95 0.60
CA VAL A 80 15.17 19.08 2.06
C VAL A 80 16.58 19.45 2.57
N PRO A 81 16.77 20.44 3.46
CA PRO A 81 18.11 20.86 3.90
C PRO A 81 18.94 19.70 4.50
N PRO A 82 20.28 19.70 4.31
CA PRO A 82 21.15 18.67 4.89
C PRO A 82 21.03 18.50 6.40
N ALA A 83 20.68 19.56 7.15
CA ALA A 83 20.45 19.49 8.59
C ALA A 83 19.23 18.65 8.99
N VAL A 84 18.30 18.42 8.05
CA VAL A 84 17.10 17.60 8.22
C VAL A 84 17.32 16.18 7.65
N ARG A 85 18.27 16.01 6.72
CA ARG A 85 18.72 14.70 6.24
C ARG A 85 19.65 14.09 7.30
N GLY A 86 19.19 13.08 8.04
CA GLY A 86 20.04 12.37 8.99
C GLY A 86 21.39 11.96 8.38
N VAL A 87 22.49 12.16 9.11
CA VAL A 87 23.87 11.84 8.68
C VAL A 87 23.99 10.34 8.45
N GLY A 88 23.90 9.90 7.19
CA GLY A 88 24.01 8.47 6.85
C GLY A 88 23.72 8.16 5.39
N GLY A 89 24.49 8.73 4.46
CA GLY A 89 24.51 8.23 3.08
C GLY A 89 25.26 6.89 2.99
N PRO A 90 24.86 5.95 2.12
CA PRO A 90 25.52 4.65 2.00
C PRO A 90 26.89 4.79 1.32
N GLN A 91 27.94 4.40 2.04
CA GLN A 91 29.25 4.14 1.43
C GLN A 91 29.22 2.72 0.85
N ARG A 92 29.24 2.62 -0.49
CA ARG A 92 29.39 1.35 -1.20
C ARG A 92 30.81 0.84 -0.97
N ASP A 93 30.93 -0.25 -0.21
CA ASP A 93 32.09 -1.13 -0.28
C ASP A 93 31.63 -2.57 -0.57
N GLY A 94 32.32 -3.21 -1.50
CA GLY A 94 31.84 -4.34 -2.29
C GLY A 94 31.27 -5.52 -1.50
N GLY A 95 30.08 -5.96 -1.92
CA GLY A 95 29.69 -7.37 -1.93
C GLY A 95 29.77 -8.13 -0.60
N LYS A 96 28.96 -7.74 0.39
CA LYS A 96 28.26 -8.64 1.35
C LYS A 96 27.54 -7.80 2.43
N LEU A 97 26.22 -7.88 2.48
CA LEU A 97 25.44 -7.43 3.63
C LEU A 97 25.76 -8.33 4.83
N ARG A 98 26.57 -7.84 5.77
CA ARG A 98 26.65 -8.36 7.14
C ARG A 98 26.11 -7.29 8.09
N GLY A 99 24.98 -7.57 8.73
CA GLY A 99 24.53 -6.81 9.88
C GLY A 99 25.51 -7.00 11.03
N ALA A 100 26.20 -5.93 11.44
CA ALA A 100 27.01 -5.91 12.64
C ALA A 100 26.33 -5.00 13.67
N VAL A 101 25.74 -5.66 14.68
CA VAL A 101 25.43 -5.08 15.98
C VAL A 101 26.76 -4.94 16.72
N GLY A 102 27.08 -3.74 17.20
CA GLY A 102 28.26 -3.50 18.02
C GLY A 102 27.98 -2.41 19.05
N ALA A 103 27.73 -2.83 20.30
CA ALA A 103 27.77 -1.98 21.48
C ALA A 103 29.16 -2.08 22.13
N THR A 104 29.68 -0.96 22.66
CA THR A 104 30.65 -0.75 23.78
C THR A 104 31.16 0.69 23.65
N GLY A 105 31.22 1.63 24.61
CA GLY A 105 30.98 1.82 26.06
C GLY A 105 31.75 3.13 26.45
N PRO A 106 31.83 3.61 27.71
CA PRO A 106 30.80 3.88 28.71
C PRO A 106 30.66 5.40 29.04
N GLY A 107 29.56 5.79 29.69
CA GLY A 107 29.53 6.98 30.55
C GLY A 107 28.93 8.25 29.96
N ARG A 108 27.60 8.28 29.81
CA ARG A 108 26.72 9.41 30.17
C ARG A 108 25.29 8.94 30.01
N SER A 109 24.48 9.15 31.05
CA SER A 109 23.04 8.89 31.04
C SER A 109 22.41 9.63 29.86
N ALA A 110 21.95 8.89 28.86
CA ALA A 110 21.15 9.39 27.75
C ALA A 110 19.71 8.96 27.98
N VAL A 111 18.82 9.95 28.04
CA VAL A 111 17.38 9.77 27.98
C VAL A 111 17.05 9.11 26.62
N ASP A 112 16.33 8.00 26.66
CA ASP A 112 15.86 7.25 25.49
C ASP A 112 14.88 8.12 24.66
N PRO A 113 15.21 8.50 23.40
CA PRO A 113 14.31 9.28 22.55
C PRO A 113 13.39 8.40 21.68
N GLY A 114 13.27 7.09 21.94
CA GLY A 114 12.64 6.13 21.04
C GLY A 114 11.29 5.54 21.47
N SER A 115 10.67 5.98 22.57
CA SER A 115 9.34 5.48 22.94
C SER A 115 8.24 6.31 22.24
N PRO A 116 7.43 5.71 21.33
CA PRO A 116 6.23 6.38 20.84
C PRO A 116 5.31 6.61 22.03
N GLN A 117 5.03 7.87 22.34
CA GLN A 117 4.02 8.22 23.33
C GLN A 117 2.68 7.61 22.88
N PRO A 118 1.90 6.99 23.79
CA PRO A 118 0.58 6.48 23.43
C PRO A 118 -0.29 7.63 22.90
N PHE A 119 -0.89 7.43 21.72
CA PHE A 119 -1.89 8.34 21.17
C PHE A 119 -3.11 8.34 22.11
N ASP A 120 -3.31 9.44 22.84
CA ASP A 120 -4.50 9.65 23.67
C ASP A 120 -5.55 10.42 22.84
N PHE A 121 -6.52 9.70 22.28
CA PHE A 121 -7.61 10.28 21.50
C PHE A 121 -8.69 10.81 22.44
N ARG A 122 -8.91 12.14 22.45
CA ARG A 122 -10.07 12.75 23.10
C ARG A 122 -11.12 13.11 22.05
N PRO A 123 -12.35 12.57 22.12
CA PRO A 123 -13.40 12.92 21.16
C PRO A 123 -13.81 14.40 21.31
N SER A 124 -13.88 15.12 20.19
CA SER A 124 -14.47 16.45 20.11
C SER A 124 -16.01 16.38 20.19
N PRO A 125 -16.70 17.38 20.78
CA PRO A 125 -18.16 17.38 20.88
C PRO A 125 -18.84 17.59 19.50
N PRO A 126 -20.07 17.08 19.32
CA PRO A 126 -20.73 17.03 18.01
C PRO A 126 -21.27 18.40 17.60
N GLY A 127 -20.89 18.90 16.42
CA GLY A 127 -21.44 20.16 15.95
C GLY A 127 -20.94 20.71 14.62
N LEU A 128 -20.87 19.93 13.53
CA LEU A 128 -20.76 20.49 12.18
C LEU A 128 -21.60 19.67 11.18
N ARG A 129 -22.50 20.35 10.46
CA ARG A 129 -23.29 19.75 9.37
C ARG A 129 -22.44 19.71 8.09
N PRO A 130 -22.49 18.64 7.28
CA PRO A 130 -21.70 18.55 6.05
C PRO A 130 -22.24 19.53 5.00
N ALA A 131 -21.34 20.30 4.38
CA ALA A 131 -21.62 21.09 3.20
C ALA A 131 -21.83 20.17 1.98
N ARG A 132 -22.90 20.40 1.21
CA ARG A 132 -23.14 19.73 -0.06
C ARG A 132 -22.23 20.33 -1.13
N TRP A 133 -21.40 19.50 -1.74
CA TRP A 133 -20.67 19.84 -2.96
C TRP A 133 -21.40 19.22 -4.15
N SER A 134 -21.72 20.04 -5.16
CA SER A 134 -22.19 19.60 -6.47
C SER A 134 -21.13 19.98 -7.50
N TYR A 135 -20.61 19.00 -8.22
CA TYR A 135 -19.71 19.22 -9.36
C TYR A 135 -20.52 19.25 -10.66
N THR A 136 -20.32 20.30 -11.44
CA THR A 136 -20.75 20.41 -12.85
C THR A 136 -19.50 20.44 -13.73
N PHE A 137 -19.41 19.53 -14.69
CA PHE A 137 -18.40 19.58 -15.75
C PHE A 137 -18.88 20.52 -16.85
N GLU A 138 -18.20 21.64 -17.04
CA GLU A 138 -18.33 22.47 -18.25
C GLU A 138 -17.24 22.04 -19.24
N SER A 139 -17.65 21.50 -20.39
CA SER A 139 -16.74 21.23 -21.52
C SER A 139 -16.70 22.46 -22.42
N GLU A 140 -15.54 23.13 -22.51
CA GLU A 140 -15.31 24.14 -23.55
C GLU A 140 -15.14 23.47 -24.91
N ALA A 141 -16.08 23.75 -25.83
CA ALA A 141 -16.05 23.30 -27.21
C ALA A 141 -15.16 24.22 -28.06
N GLY A 142 -14.17 23.66 -28.74
CA GLY A 142 -13.38 24.36 -29.76
C GLY A 142 -12.68 23.39 -30.71
N GLY A 143 -13.19 23.29 -31.94
CA GLY A 143 -12.47 22.73 -33.09
C GLY A 143 -12.93 21.34 -33.55
N ALA A 144 -13.76 21.31 -34.60
CA ALA A 144 -14.29 20.10 -35.21
C ALA A 144 -13.31 19.40 -36.16
N ALA A 145 -13.14 18.09 -36.00
CA ALA A 145 -12.94 17.12 -37.09
C ALA A 145 -13.54 15.78 -36.62
N GLY A 146 -14.53 15.28 -37.37
CA GLY A 146 -15.50 14.29 -36.92
C GLY A 146 -14.95 12.90 -36.64
N CYS A 147 -15.41 12.33 -35.52
CA CYS A 147 -15.60 10.89 -35.36
C CYS A 147 -17.01 10.71 -34.77
N ALA A 148 -17.95 10.29 -35.60
CA ALA A 148 -19.33 10.06 -35.19
C ALA A 148 -19.40 8.77 -34.35
N LEU A 149 -19.28 8.89 -33.03
CA LEU A 149 -19.66 7.82 -32.11
C LEU A 149 -21.18 7.83 -31.98
N SER A 150 -21.82 6.90 -32.69
CA SER A 150 -23.22 6.53 -32.49
C SER A 150 -23.47 6.22 -31.02
N ARG A 151 -24.45 6.88 -30.40
CA ARG A 151 -24.93 6.55 -29.05
C ARG A 151 -25.29 5.05 -29.01
N PRO A 152 -24.73 4.25 -28.10
CA PRO A 152 -25.23 2.91 -27.90
C PRO A 152 -26.69 3.01 -27.39
N PRO A 153 -27.56 2.04 -27.75
CA PRO A 153 -28.91 2.01 -27.23
C PRO A 153 -28.86 1.92 -25.70
N VAL A 154 -29.62 2.77 -25.04
CA VAL A 154 -29.82 2.74 -23.58
C VAL A 154 -30.31 1.34 -23.23
N HIS A 155 -29.43 0.51 -22.66
CA HIS A 155 -29.83 -0.77 -22.12
C HIS A 155 -30.84 -0.52 -21.00
N ALA A 156 -31.97 -1.23 -21.09
CA ALA A 156 -32.94 -1.35 -20.02
C ALA A 156 -32.22 -1.68 -18.69
N PRO A 157 -32.73 -1.23 -17.53
CA PRO A 157 -32.07 -1.47 -16.25
C PRO A 157 -31.77 -2.96 -16.13
N ALA A 158 -30.49 -3.29 -15.95
CA ALA A 158 -30.06 -4.65 -15.67
C ALA A 158 -30.93 -5.16 -14.52
N THR A 159 -31.67 -6.23 -14.77
CA THR A 159 -32.36 -6.96 -13.72
C THR A 159 -31.34 -7.24 -12.63
N HIS A 160 -31.65 -6.84 -11.38
CA HIS A 160 -30.81 -7.13 -10.22
C HIS A 160 -30.52 -8.63 -10.21
N ARG A 161 -29.35 -9.02 -10.73
CA ARG A 161 -28.81 -10.36 -10.57
C ARG A 161 -28.61 -10.49 -9.07
N ARG A 162 -29.21 -11.51 -8.46
CA ARG A 162 -29.06 -11.80 -7.03
C ARG A 162 -27.58 -11.63 -6.67
N GLU A 163 -27.27 -10.75 -5.71
CA GLU A 163 -25.97 -10.77 -5.04
C GLU A 163 -25.68 -12.24 -4.70
N GLY A 164 -24.56 -12.76 -5.22
CA GLY A 164 -24.14 -14.12 -4.91
C GLY A 164 -24.11 -14.27 -3.39
N ALA A 165 -24.64 -15.38 -2.87
CA ALA A 165 -24.55 -15.65 -1.44
C ALA A 165 -23.07 -15.55 -1.03
N PRO A 166 -22.75 -14.91 0.11
CA PRO A 166 -21.37 -14.74 0.55
C PRO A 166 -20.69 -16.11 0.68
N MET A 167 -19.38 -16.12 0.43
CA MET A 167 -18.58 -17.34 0.46
C MET A 167 -18.71 -18.06 1.81
N LYS A 168 -18.64 -19.39 1.81
CA LYS A 168 -18.48 -20.20 3.03
C LYS A 168 -17.06 -20.71 3.17
N VAL A 169 -16.52 -20.65 4.39
CA VAL A 169 -15.18 -21.17 4.70
C VAL A 169 -15.21 -22.68 4.88
N GLN A 170 -16.30 -23.22 5.43
CA GLN A 170 -16.51 -24.66 5.53
C GLN A 170 -16.43 -25.32 4.14
N GLY A 171 -15.54 -26.29 4.01
CA GLY A 171 -15.30 -27.01 2.75
C GLY A 171 -14.46 -26.22 1.71
N SER A 172 -14.03 -25.00 2.03
CA SER A 172 -13.21 -24.20 1.11
C SER A 172 -11.80 -24.79 0.94
N VAL A 173 -11.20 -24.47 -0.20
CA VAL A 173 -9.76 -24.63 -0.43
C VAL A 173 -9.13 -23.24 -0.41
N ALA A 174 -8.22 -23.01 0.52
CA ALA A 174 -7.61 -21.70 0.75
C ALA A 174 -6.13 -21.68 0.37
N PHE A 175 -5.63 -20.53 -0.09
CA PHE A 175 -4.21 -20.25 -0.26
C PHE A 175 -3.84 -19.05 0.61
N VAL A 176 -2.85 -19.20 1.49
CA VAL A 176 -2.38 -18.12 2.38
C VAL A 176 -0.92 -17.80 2.07
N THR A 177 -0.60 -16.56 1.70
CA THR A 177 0.80 -16.13 1.53
C THR A 177 1.42 -15.73 2.87
N GLY A 178 2.72 -15.96 3.05
CA GLY A 178 3.43 -15.67 4.31
C GLY A 178 2.96 -16.56 5.47
N ALA A 179 2.55 -17.78 5.18
CA ALA A 179 1.90 -18.70 6.11
C ALA A 179 2.82 -19.34 7.17
N ASN A 180 4.13 -19.11 7.09
CA ASN A 180 5.13 -19.77 7.94
C ASN A 180 5.35 -19.10 9.32
N ARG A 181 4.64 -18.00 9.62
CA ARG A 181 4.72 -17.28 10.90
C ARG A 181 3.58 -16.27 11.08
N GLY A 182 3.48 -15.72 12.29
CA GLY A 182 2.67 -14.52 12.57
C GLY A 182 1.20 -14.69 12.20
N LEU A 183 0.62 -13.66 11.59
CA LEU A 183 -0.79 -13.68 11.18
C LEU A 183 -1.08 -14.75 10.11
N GLY A 184 -0.14 -15.01 9.19
CA GLY A 184 -0.31 -16.03 8.16
C GLY A 184 -0.46 -17.43 8.74
N GLU A 185 0.35 -17.79 9.74
CA GLU A 185 0.18 -19.07 10.45
C GLU A 185 -1.18 -19.14 11.16
N GLN A 186 -1.64 -18.03 11.76
CA GLN A 186 -2.95 -17.99 12.42
C GLN A 186 -4.11 -18.09 11.44
N PHE A 187 -3.99 -17.56 10.22
CA PHE A 187 -4.96 -17.81 9.16
C PHE A 187 -5.07 -19.29 8.81
N VAL A 188 -3.94 -19.99 8.64
CA VAL A 188 -3.95 -21.43 8.34
C VAL A 188 -4.67 -22.21 9.44
N ARG A 189 -4.39 -21.90 10.72
CA ARG A 189 -5.08 -22.53 11.86
C ARG A 189 -6.58 -22.23 11.87
N ALA A 190 -6.94 -20.95 11.76
CA ALA A 190 -8.34 -20.52 11.77
C ALA A 190 -9.15 -21.10 10.61
N LEU A 191 -8.54 -21.28 9.43
CA LEU A 191 -9.17 -21.92 8.28
C LEU A 191 -9.50 -23.39 8.56
N PHE A 192 -8.59 -24.16 9.14
CA PHE A 192 -8.86 -25.54 9.54
C PHE A 192 -9.91 -25.62 10.65
N ASP A 193 -9.84 -24.74 11.65
CA ASP A 193 -10.83 -24.66 12.73
C ASP A 193 -12.25 -24.33 12.18
N ALA A 194 -12.32 -23.53 11.11
CA ALA A 194 -13.56 -23.19 10.39
C ALA A 194 -13.96 -24.25 9.34
N GLY A 195 -13.26 -25.38 9.27
CA GLY A 195 -13.61 -26.52 8.43
C GLY A 195 -13.23 -26.39 6.96
N ALA A 196 -12.22 -25.57 6.61
CA ALA A 196 -11.62 -25.59 5.28
C ALA A 196 -11.14 -27.01 4.94
N ALA A 197 -11.46 -27.49 3.74
CA ALA A 197 -11.10 -28.83 3.29
C ALA A 197 -9.59 -28.96 3.02
N LYS A 198 -8.94 -27.86 2.62
CA LYS A 198 -7.51 -27.82 2.29
C LYS A 198 -6.98 -26.39 2.44
N VAL A 199 -5.75 -26.27 2.94
CA VAL A 199 -5.03 -24.99 3.00
C VAL A 199 -3.65 -25.13 2.39
N TYR A 200 -3.40 -24.41 1.29
CA TYR A 200 -2.07 -24.17 0.75
C TYR A 200 -1.40 -23.06 1.56
N ALA A 201 -0.26 -23.39 2.17
CA ALA A 201 0.53 -22.49 3.00
C ALA A 201 1.74 -21.99 2.20
N GLY A 202 1.55 -20.86 1.54
CA GLY A 202 2.57 -20.20 0.73
C GLY A 202 3.62 -19.49 1.57
N SER A 203 4.90 -19.78 1.33
CA SER A 203 6.02 -19.00 1.89
C SER A 203 7.29 -19.18 1.05
N ARG A 204 8.25 -18.27 1.20
CA ARG A 204 9.56 -18.38 0.53
C ARG A 204 10.36 -19.61 1.00
N ASP A 205 10.14 -20.03 2.24
CA ASP A 205 10.74 -21.22 2.83
C ASP A 205 9.63 -22.16 3.34
N PRO A 206 9.07 -23.02 2.46
CA PRO A 206 7.97 -23.90 2.82
C PRO A 206 8.33 -24.92 3.90
N THR A 207 9.62 -25.17 4.16
CA THR A 207 10.06 -26.07 5.24
C THR A 207 9.74 -25.53 6.63
N ARG A 208 9.47 -24.22 6.74
CA ARG A 208 9.08 -23.54 7.99
C ARG A 208 7.58 -23.52 8.24
N VAL A 209 6.77 -24.11 7.36
CA VAL A 209 5.33 -24.31 7.61
C VAL A 209 5.16 -25.45 8.61
N THR A 210 4.66 -25.12 9.81
CA THR A 210 4.56 -26.08 10.93
C THR A 210 3.13 -26.52 11.24
N VAL A 211 2.13 -25.91 10.63
CA VAL A 211 0.71 -26.22 10.91
C VAL A 211 0.38 -27.60 10.32
N PRO A 212 -0.04 -28.59 11.13
CA PRO A 212 -0.36 -29.93 10.64
C PRO A 212 -1.48 -29.90 9.58
N GLY A 213 -1.33 -30.70 8.52
CA GLY A 213 -2.32 -30.82 7.44
C GLY A 213 -2.27 -29.70 6.38
N ALA A 214 -1.54 -28.61 6.62
CA ALA A 214 -1.29 -27.60 5.60
C ALA A 214 -0.41 -28.16 4.47
N VAL A 215 -0.66 -27.74 3.23
CA VAL A 215 0.16 -28.08 2.06
C VAL A 215 1.18 -26.96 1.85
N PRO A 216 2.48 -27.14 2.17
CA PRO A 216 3.47 -26.09 2.00
C PRO A 216 3.72 -25.81 0.52
N VAL A 217 3.72 -24.53 0.13
CA VAL A 217 4.03 -24.09 -1.25
C VAL A 217 5.14 -23.06 -1.22
N ALA A 218 6.18 -23.26 -2.03
CA ALA A 218 7.21 -22.26 -2.24
C ALA A 218 6.61 -21.09 -3.06
N VAL A 219 6.58 -19.89 -2.49
CA VAL A 219 6.18 -18.68 -3.22
C VAL A 219 6.90 -17.45 -2.69
N ASP A 220 7.58 -16.75 -3.59
CA ASP A 220 7.95 -15.36 -3.41
C ASP A 220 7.00 -14.48 -4.23
N ILE A 221 6.22 -13.64 -3.57
CA ILE A 221 5.19 -12.84 -4.26
C ILE A 221 5.80 -11.77 -5.16
N THR A 222 7.07 -11.42 -4.97
CA THR A 222 7.78 -10.44 -5.82
C THR A 222 8.41 -11.10 -7.06
N ASP A 223 8.26 -12.40 -7.24
CA ASP A 223 8.77 -13.15 -8.40
C ASP A 223 7.59 -13.75 -9.19
N LEU A 224 7.37 -13.24 -10.42
CA LEU A 224 6.25 -13.67 -11.26
C LEU A 224 6.31 -15.15 -11.64
N GLU A 225 7.49 -15.73 -11.83
CA GLU A 225 7.62 -17.16 -12.12
C GLU A 225 7.21 -17.99 -10.91
N SER A 226 7.66 -17.58 -9.71
CA SER A 226 7.25 -18.19 -8.45
C SER A 226 5.73 -18.10 -8.21
N VAL A 227 5.12 -16.95 -8.51
CA VAL A 227 3.66 -16.74 -8.39
C VAL A 227 2.89 -17.66 -9.34
N HIS A 228 3.30 -17.76 -10.60
CA HIS A 228 2.62 -18.63 -11.57
C HIS A 228 2.77 -20.11 -11.18
N ALA A 229 3.97 -20.54 -10.77
CA ALA A 229 4.20 -21.90 -10.31
C ALA A 229 3.34 -22.26 -9.08
N ALA A 230 3.09 -21.31 -8.18
CA ALA A 230 2.20 -21.49 -7.05
C ALA A 230 0.72 -21.61 -7.48
N ALA A 231 0.27 -20.77 -8.41
CA ALA A 231 -1.08 -20.85 -8.95
C ALA A 231 -1.32 -22.17 -9.70
N ASP A 232 -0.36 -22.64 -10.49
CA ASP A 232 -0.43 -23.91 -11.23
C ASP A 232 -0.57 -25.14 -10.30
N GLN A 233 -0.01 -25.08 -9.08
CA GLN A 233 -0.14 -26.14 -8.08
C GLN A 233 -1.48 -26.10 -7.31
N ALA A 234 -2.18 -24.98 -7.35
CA ALA A 234 -3.32 -24.69 -6.48
C ALA A 234 -4.59 -24.31 -7.30
N GLN A 235 -4.86 -25.08 -8.35
CA GLN A 235 -5.96 -24.86 -9.30
C GLN A 235 -7.37 -25.08 -8.71
N ASP A 236 -7.48 -25.63 -7.51
CA ASP A 236 -8.73 -25.86 -6.79
C ASP A 236 -9.02 -24.79 -5.72
N VAL A 237 -8.22 -23.72 -5.65
CA VAL A 237 -8.39 -22.64 -4.67
C VAL A 237 -9.70 -21.88 -4.88
N THR A 238 -10.38 -21.64 -3.76
CA THR A 238 -11.63 -20.88 -3.64
C THR A 238 -11.48 -19.64 -2.76
N LEU A 239 -10.43 -19.56 -1.93
CA LEU A 239 -10.12 -18.42 -1.07
C LEU A 239 -8.63 -18.08 -1.16
N LEU A 240 -8.28 -16.90 -1.67
CA LEU A 240 -6.91 -16.38 -1.61
C LEU A 240 -6.79 -15.39 -0.45
N ILE A 241 -5.81 -15.58 0.43
CA ILE A 241 -5.45 -14.62 1.48
C ILE A 241 -4.04 -14.08 1.19
N ASN A 242 -4.00 -12.86 0.65
CA ASN A 242 -2.78 -12.08 0.47
C ASN A 242 -2.35 -11.46 1.82
N ASN A 243 -1.52 -12.20 2.56
CA ASN A 243 -1.01 -11.81 3.88
C ASN A 243 0.49 -11.49 3.90
N ALA A 244 1.26 -12.02 2.94
CA ALA A 244 2.69 -11.77 2.87
C ALA A 244 2.99 -10.27 2.81
N GLY A 245 3.97 -9.85 3.61
CA GLY A 245 4.35 -8.45 3.74
C GLY A 245 5.58 -8.27 4.61
N LEU A 246 6.15 -7.08 4.56
CA LEU A 246 7.29 -6.66 5.36
C LEU A 246 7.15 -5.20 5.80
N SER A 247 8.00 -4.76 6.72
CA SER A 247 8.16 -3.33 7.00
C SER A 247 9.65 -3.06 7.18
N THR A 248 10.15 -2.07 6.45
CA THR A 248 11.54 -1.59 6.54
C THR A 248 11.71 -0.53 7.62
N ARG A 249 10.59 0.02 8.13
CA ARG A 249 10.55 1.21 8.99
C ARG A 249 11.26 2.41 8.34
N ALA A 250 11.04 2.58 7.04
CA ALA A 250 11.60 3.69 6.29
C ALA A 250 11.02 5.03 6.78
N ASP A 251 11.89 5.89 7.31
CA ASP A 251 11.55 7.27 7.61
C ASP A 251 11.38 8.09 6.33
N VAL A 252 10.32 8.92 6.28
CA VAL A 252 9.98 9.73 5.10
C VAL A 252 11.06 10.71 4.66
N LEU A 253 11.92 11.17 5.57
CA LEU A 253 12.95 12.18 5.28
C LEU A 253 14.37 11.62 5.24
N THR A 254 14.62 10.44 5.82
CA THR A 254 16.01 9.96 5.99
C THR A 254 16.29 8.55 5.49
N ALA A 255 15.26 7.75 5.16
CA ALA A 255 15.49 6.40 4.66
C ALA A 255 15.94 6.39 3.20
N ASP A 256 16.62 5.29 2.82
CA ASP A 256 16.92 5.03 1.42
C ASP A 256 15.66 4.71 0.60
N LEU A 257 15.73 5.00 -0.69
CA LEU A 257 14.66 4.71 -1.65
C LEU A 257 14.43 3.21 -1.84
N ASP A 258 15.46 2.39 -1.67
CA ASP A 258 15.37 0.94 -1.84
C ASP A 258 14.41 0.32 -0.82
N SER A 259 14.32 0.90 0.37
CA SER A 259 13.37 0.53 1.41
C SER A 259 11.92 0.82 1.01
N PHE A 260 11.67 1.97 0.37
CA PHE A 260 10.35 2.32 -0.19
C PHE A 260 10.00 1.39 -1.35
N ARG A 261 10.93 1.19 -2.29
CA ARG A 261 10.77 0.30 -3.44
C ARG A 261 10.41 -1.11 -2.99
N LEU A 262 11.15 -1.67 -2.04
CA LEU A 262 10.90 -3.00 -1.50
C LEU A 262 9.49 -3.13 -0.90
N GLU A 263 8.99 -2.10 -0.22
CA GLU A 263 7.62 -2.07 0.31
C GLU A 263 6.57 -2.00 -0.80
N PHE A 264 6.79 -1.22 -1.86
CA PHE A 264 5.90 -1.19 -3.03
C PHE A 264 5.91 -2.50 -3.82
N GLU A 265 7.09 -3.06 -4.10
CA GLU A 265 7.23 -4.34 -4.78
C GLU A 265 6.51 -5.46 -4.03
N THR A 266 6.63 -5.49 -2.69
CA THR A 266 5.99 -6.53 -1.88
C THR A 266 4.48 -6.32 -1.76
N HIS A 267 4.04 -5.16 -1.26
CA HIS A 267 2.63 -4.95 -0.88
C HIS A 267 1.74 -4.59 -2.06
N VAL A 268 2.27 -3.90 -3.07
CA VAL A 268 1.45 -3.46 -4.21
C VAL A 268 1.59 -4.47 -5.35
N LEU A 269 2.80 -4.59 -5.91
CA LEU A 269 3.00 -5.41 -7.12
C LEU A 269 2.90 -6.91 -6.81
N GLY A 270 3.44 -7.37 -5.69
CA GLY A 270 3.36 -8.77 -5.29
C GLY A 270 1.93 -9.22 -4.98
N THR A 271 1.17 -8.43 -4.22
CA THR A 271 -0.27 -8.69 -3.98
C THR A 271 -1.07 -8.67 -5.28
N LEU A 272 -0.76 -7.74 -6.21
CA LEU A 272 -1.41 -7.70 -7.53
C LEU A 272 -1.10 -8.95 -8.36
N ALA A 273 0.16 -9.39 -8.37
CA ALA A 273 0.60 -10.57 -9.10
C ALA A 273 -0.14 -11.82 -8.61
N MET A 274 -0.20 -12.02 -7.29
CA MET A 274 -0.98 -13.10 -6.68
C MET A 274 -2.46 -13.01 -7.07
N SER A 275 -3.08 -11.83 -6.93
CA SER A 275 -4.49 -11.64 -7.26
C SER A 275 -4.78 -11.93 -8.74
N ARG A 276 -3.91 -11.51 -9.66
CA ARG A 276 -4.06 -11.76 -11.10
C ARG A 276 -3.87 -13.24 -11.46
N ALA A 277 -2.89 -13.91 -10.85
CA ALA A 277 -2.64 -15.33 -11.12
C ALA A 277 -3.78 -16.22 -10.62
N PHE A 278 -4.39 -15.88 -9.48
CA PHE A 278 -5.49 -16.65 -8.90
C PHE A 278 -6.88 -16.20 -9.36
N ALA A 279 -7.07 -15.01 -9.90
CA ALA A 279 -8.36 -14.55 -10.44
C ALA A 279 -9.02 -15.57 -11.42
N PRO A 280 -8.33 -16.13 -12.43
CA PRO A 280 -8.93 -17.13 -13.31
C PRO A 280 -9.18 -18.48 -12.61
N VAL A 281 -8.39 -18.83 -11.59
CA VAL A 281 -8.61 -20.04 -10.76
C VAL A 281 -9.91 -19.88 -9.96
N LEU A 282 -10.06 -18.77 -9.25
CA LEU A 282 -11.25 -18.43 -8.49
C LEU A 282 -12.51 -18.39 -9.37
N GLY A 283 -12.41 -17.76 -10.55
CA GLY A 283 -13.51 -17.71 -11.52
C GLY A 283 -13.98 -19.10 -11.97
N ARG A 284 -13.04 -20.04 -12.24
CA ARG A 284 -13.38 -21.44 -12.56
C ARG A 284 -14.02 -22.18 -11.40
N ASN A 285 -13.65 -21.83 -10.17
CA ASN A 285 -14.13 -22.46 -8.95
C ASN A 285 -15.39 -21.78 -8.37
N GLY A 286 -16.12 -21.00 -9.19
CA GLY A 286 -17.40 -20.42 -8.81
C GLY A 286 -17.34 -19.02 -8.20
N GLY A 287 -16.23 -18.29 -8.41
CA GLY A 287 -16.04 -16.91 -7.97
C GLY A 287 -15.21 -16.81 -6.70
N GLY A 288 -15.52 -17.57 -5.65
CA GLY A 288 -14.73 -17.62 -4.42
C GLY A 288 -14.50 -16.24 -3.78
N ALA A 289 -13.39 -16.09 -3.05
CA ALA A 289 -13.01 -14.82 -2.44
C ALA A 289 -11.49 -14.53 -2.42
N VAL A 290 -11.15 -13.26 -2.33
CA VAL A 290 -9.82 -12.72 -2.06
C VAL A 290 -9.87 -11.89 -0.77
N VAL A 291 -8.89 -12.07 0.09
CA VAL A 291 -8.64 -11.22 1.26
C VAL A 291 -7.27 -10.57 1.07
N ASN A 292 -7.22 -9.24 1.10
CA ASN A 292 -5.97 -8.48 1.16
C ASN A 292 -5.75 -7.96 2.58
N VAL A 293 -4.63 -8.34 3.20
CA VAL A 293 -4.26 -7.87 4.55
C VAL A 293 -3.58 -6.51 4.44
N LEU A 294 -4.35 -5.47 4.77
CA LEU A 294 -3.93 -4.08 4.77
C LEU A 294 -3.54 -3.64 6.19
N SER A 295 -3.56 -2.32 6.42
CA SER A 295 -3.24 -1.72 7.71
C SER A 295 -4.12 -0.50 7.95
N VAL A 296 -4.24 -0.08 9.21
CA VAL A 296 -4.68 1.28 9.55
C VAL A 296 -3.80 2.34 8.87
N LEU A 297 -2.53 2.01 8.59
CA LEU A 297 -1.61 2.87 7.86
C LEU A 297 -1.95 3.03 6.36
N SER A 298 -3.01 2.38 5.87
CA SER A 298 -3.61 2.72 4.57
C SER A 298 -4.26 4.10 4.58
N TRP A 299 -4.62 4.63 5.76
CA TRP A 299 -5.36 5.89 5.90
C TRP A 299 -4.58 6.98 6.63
N ILE A 300 -3.60 6.59 7.45
CA ILE A 300 -2.72 7.51 8.18
C ILE A 300 -1.26 7.13 7.97
N SER A 301 -0.37 8.09 8.18
CA SER A 301 1.07 7.87 8.07
C SER A 301 1.79 8.20 9.37
N ILE A 302 2.86 7.47 9.63
CA ILE A 302 3.85 7.81 10.65
C ILE A 302 5.18 7.99 9.95
N THR A 303 5.95 9.02 10.33
CA THR A 303 7.17 9.39 9.60
C THR A 303 8.12 8.21 9.48
N ALA A 304 8.36 7.49 10.58
CA ALA A 304 9.25 6.33 10.69
C ALA A 304 8.75 5.04 10.01
N SER A 305 7.62 5.07 9.29
CA SER A 305 7.14 3.94 8.47
C SER A 305 6.35 4.45 7.26
N ALA A 306 6.80 5.56 6.68
CA ALA A 306 6.06 6.23 5.62
C ALA A 306 6.06 5.43 4.30
N GLY A 307 7.13 4.67 4.01
CA GLY A 307 7.14 3.76 2.87
C GLY A 307 6.06 2.69 2.98
N TYR A 308 5.94 2.07 4.16
CA TYR A 308 4.93 1.08 4.45
C TYR A 308 3.52 1.67 4.34
N ALA A 309 3.30 2.85 4.93
CA ALA A 309 2.01 3.54 4.87
C ALA A 309 1.62 3.88 3.43
N ALA A 310 2.55 4.43 2.64
CA ALA A 310 2.32 4.74 1.23
C ALA A 310 1.99 3.48 0.42
N ALA A 311 2.73 2.39 0.62
CA ALA A 311 2.48 1.12 -0.06
C ALA A 311 1.11 0.53 0.34
N LYS A 312 0.73 0.58 1.63
CA LYS A 312 -0.58 0.12 2.11
C LYS A 312 -1.75 0.99 1.66
N ALA A 313 -1.54 2.28 1.45
CA ALA A 313 -2.54 3.16 0.84
C ALA A 313 -2.73 2.83 -0.66
N ALA A 314 -1.64 2.59 -1.37
CA ALA A 314 -1.69 2.14 -2.77
C ALA A 314 -2.38 0.77 -2.91
N GLU A 315 -2.04 -0.19 -2.03
CA GLU A 315 -2.66 -1.51 -1.98
C GLU A 315 -4.16 -1.44 -1.64
N TRP A 316 -4.57 -0.50 -0.77
CA TRP A 316 -5.99 -0.25 -0.49
C TRP A 316 -6.76 0.23 -1.72
N SER A 317 -6.20 1.22 -2.43
CA SER A 317 -6.78 1.71 -3.70
C SER A 317 -6.87 0.58 -4.74
N MET A 318 -5.81 -0.20 -4.89
CA MET A 318 -5.78 -1.38 -5.76
C MET A 318 -6.82 -2.44 -5.35
N THR A 319 -7.03 -2.65 -4.05
CA THR A 319 -8.04 -3.58 -3.54
C THR A 319 -9.45 -3.14 -3.94
N ASN A 320 -9.73 -1.83 -3.96
CA ASN A 320 -10.98 -1.28 -4.51
C ASN A 320 -11.13 -1.56 -6.01
N ALA A 321 -10.06 -1.42 -6.78
CA ALA A 321 -10.07 -1.76 -8.20
C ALA A 321 -10.34 -3.25 -8.43
N LEU A 322 -9.73 -4.13 -7.64
CA LEU A 322 -9.97 -5.58 -7.69
C LEU A 322 -11.42 -5.94 -7.35
N ARG A 323 -12.05 -5.27 -6.38
CA ARG A 323 -13.49 -5.46 -6.07
C ARG A 323 -14.35 -5.23 -7.31
N VAL A 324 -14.13 -4.14 -8.02
CA VAL A 324 -14.89 -3.80 -9.22
C VAL A 324 -14.59 -4.77 -10.36
N ALA A 325 -13.31 -5.05 -10.60
CA ALA A 325 -12.87 -5.89 -11.72
C ALA A 325 -13.32 -7.35 -11.60
N LEU A 326 -13.39 -7.90 -10.38
CA LEU A 326 -13.73 -9.31 -10.16
C LEU A 326 -15.21 -9.54 -9.79
N ALA A 327 -16.02 -8.48 -9.72
CA ALA A 327 -17.43 -8.57 -9.39
C ALA A 327 -18.23 -9.40 -10.41
N GLU A 328 -17.95 -9.25 -11.71
CA GLU A 328 -18.69 -9.95 -12.77
C GLU A 328 -18.49 -11.47 -12.72
N GLN A 329 -17.31 -11.93 -12.29
CA GLN A 329 -17.02 -13.35 -12.09
C GLN A 329 -17.45 -13.88 -10.71
N GLY A 330 -18.11 -13.04 -9.89
CA GLY A 330 -18.62 -13.43 -8.58
C GLY A 330 -17.56 -13.60 -7.49
N THR A 331 -16.36 -13.04 -7.66
CA THR A 331 -15.32 -13.09 -6.63
C THR A 331 -15.51 -11.96 -5.63
N GLN A 332 -15.71 -12.32 -4.36
CA GLN A 332 -15.70 -11.36 -3.26
C GLN A 332 -14.27 -10.87 -3.01
N VAL A 333 -14.07 -9.56 -2.82
CA VAL A 333 -12.76 -9.02 -2.44
C VAL A 333 -12.90 -8.23 -1.14
N THR A 334 -12.25 -8.73 -0.09
CA THR A 334 -12.31 -8.21 1.28
C THR A 334 -10.96 -7.58 1.66
N ALA A 335 -10.98 -6.40 2.26
CA ALA A 335 -9.79 -5.82 2.88
C ALA A 335 -9.84 -6.03 4.39
N LEU A 336 -8.74 -6.49 4.96
CA LEU A 336 -8.54 -6.52 6.41
C LEU A 336 -7.70 -5.31 6.81
N HIS A 337 -8.24 -4.42 7.63
CA HIS A 337 -7.47 -3.33 8.24
C HIS A 337 -7.13 -3.68 9.69
N VAL A 338 -5.83 -3.70 9.96
CA VAL A 338 -5.27 -3.98 11.28
C VAL A 338 -4.32 -2.86 11.71
N SER A 339 -4.37 -2.53 13.00
CA SER A 339 -3.34 -1.78 13.70
C SER A 339 -2.21 -2.74 14.10
N TYR A 340 -1.62 -2.56 15.28
CA TYR A 340 -0.55 -3.44 15.75
C TYR A 340 -1.06 -4.84 16.11
N LEU A 341 -0.36 -5.85 15.59
CA LEU A 341 -0.58 -7.25 15.91
C LEU A 341 0.54 -7.79 16.79
N ALA A 342 0.24 -8.73 17.69
CA ALA A 342 1.26 -9.40 18.50
C ALA A 342 2.08 -10.41 17.64
N THR A 343 2.90 -9.88 16.73
CA THR A 343 3.75 -10.63 15.80
C THR A 343 5.19 -10.11 15.81
N GLU A 344 6.11 -10.85 15.19
CA GLU A 344 7.52 -10.43 15.04
C GLU A 344 7.67 -9.04 14.39
N LEU A 345 6.81 -8.70 13.41
CA LEU A 345 6.86 -7.42 12.69
C LEU A 345 6.72 -6.24 13.65
N ALA A 346 5.83 -6.35 14.64
CA ALA A 346 5.58 -5.34 15.65
C ALA A 346 6.23 -5.65 17.02
N ALA A 347 7.26 -6.51 17.07
CA ALA A 347 7.90 -6.91 18.33
C ALA A 347 8.38 -5.70 19.17
N LYS A 348 8.91 -4.67 18.51
CA LYS A 348 9.43 -3.44 19.14
C LYS A 348 8.37 -2.39 19.50
N VAL A 349 7.09 -2.63 19.20
CA VAL A 349 6.00 -1.69 19.49
C VAL A 349 5.49 -1.92 20.91
N THR A 350 5.27 -0.86 21.69
CA THR A 350 4.76 -0.92 23.07
C THR A 350 3.26 -0.61 23.18
N ALA A 351 2.64 -0.11 22.11
CA ALA A 351 1.21 0.14 22.03
C ALA A 351 0.39 -1.17 22.15
N PRO A 352 -0.91 -1.09 22.54
CA PRO A 352 -1.81 -2.24 22.56
C PRO A 352 -1.79 -3.00 21.24
N LYS A 353 -1.78 -4.33 21.31
CA LYS A 353 -1.70 -5.21 20.14
C LYS A 353 -2.88 -6.17 20.13
N SER A 354 -3.48 -6.34 18.97
CA SER A 354 -4.53 -7.34 18.77
C SER A 354 -3.93 -8.75 18.69
N ASP A 355 -4.67 -9.73 19.19
CA ASP A 355 -4.34 -11.15 19.06
C ASP A 355 -4.48 -11.59 17.60
N PRO A 356 -3.40 -12.04 16.93
CA PRO A 356 -3.46 -12.47 15.53
C PRO A 356 -4.45 -13.62 15.30
N ALA A 357 -4.70 -14.49 16.30
CA ALA A 357 -5.68 -15.57 16.16
C ALA A 357 -7.12 -15.03 16.14
N ALA A 358 -7.43 -14.06 17.01
CA ALA A 358 -8.72 -13.37 16.99
C ALA A 358 -8.95 -12.59 15.69
N VAL A 359 -7.91 -11.92 15.18
CA VAL A 359 -7.98 -11.20 13.90
C VAL A 359 -8.25 -12.15 12.74
N ALA A 360 -7.55 -13.30 12.68
CA ALA A 360 -7.79 -14.30 11.63
C ALA A 360 -9.25 -14.78 11.64
N ARG A 361 -9.80 -15.15 12.82
CA ARG A 361 -11.21 -15.56 12.95
C ARG A 361 -12.19 -14.47 12.51
N ALA A 362 -12.02 -13.24 13.03
CA ALA A 362 -12.89 -12.11 12.67
C ALA A 362 -12.86 -11.79 11.16
N THR A 363 -11.72 -12.04 10.51
CA THR A 363 -11.59 -11.89 9.05
C THR A 363 -12.40 -12.95 8.31
N LEU A 364 -12.33 -14.21 8.74
CA LEU A 364 -13.12 -15.30 8.15
C LEU A 364 -14.62 -15.06 8.35
N ASP A 365 -15.04 -14.64 9.55
CA ASP A 365 -16.43 -14.25 9.83
C ASP A 365 -16.89 -13.11 8.91
N GLY A 366 -16.02 -12.11 8.69
CA GLY A 366 -16.29 -11.00 7.78
C GLY A 366 -16.44 -11.42 6.32
N VAL A 367 -15.62 -12.37 5.86
CA VAL A 367 -15.76 -12.97 4.53
C VAL A 367 -17.12 -13.68 4.42
N GLU A 368 -17.49 -14.53 5.40
CA GLU A 368 -18.78 -15.24 5.39
C GLU A 368 -20.00 -14.33 5.51
N ALA A 369 -19.81 -13.13 6.08
CA ALA A 369 -20.83 -12.08 6.17
C ALA A 369 -20.89 -11.20 4.91
N GLY A 370 -20.03 -11.42 3.90
CA GLY A 370 -20.03 -10.63 2.67
C GLY A 370 -19.43 -9.23 2.83
N LEU A 371 -18.66 -8.97 3.89
CA LEU A 371 -18.10 -7.65 4.16
C LEU A 371 -17.04 -7.29 3.11
N HIS A 372 -17.05 -6.03 2.66
CA HIS A 372 -15.95 -5.50 1.85
C HIS A 372 -14.74 -5.15 2.70
N GLU A 373 -14.94 -4.67 3.93
CA GLU A 373 -13.86 -4.30 4.85
C GLU A 373 -14.10 -4.89 6.23
N VAL A 374 -13.04 -5.50 6.80
CA VAL A 374 -12.98 -5.98 8.17
C VAL A 374 -12.02 -5.07 8.93
N LEU A 375 -12.53 -4.36 9.94
CA LEU A 375 -11.73 -3.54 10.84
C LEU A 375 -11.45 -4.35 12.10
N ALA A 376 -10.21 -4.82 12.26
CA ALA A 376 -9.88 -5.80 13.28
C ALA A 376 -9.88 -5.24 14.72
N ASP A 377 -9.70 -3.92 14.86
CA ASP A 377 -9.50 -3.27 16.14
C ASP A 377 -10.14 -1.88 16.22
N ASP A 378 -10.31 -1.40 17.45
CA ASP A 378 -10.96 -0.11 17.72
C ASP A 378 -10.16 1.07 17.18
N PHE A 379 -8.84 0.97 17.14
CA PHE A 379 -8.01 2.02 16.58
C PHE A 379 -8.26 2.18 15.08
N SER A 380 -8.34 1.09 14.34
CA SER A 380 -8.69 1.09 12.91
C SER A 380 -10.09 1.67 12.68
N ARG A 381 -11.08 1.31 13.52
CA ARG A 381 -12.43 1.91 13.50
C ARG A 381 -12.40 3.42 13.72
N GLN A 382 -11.65 3.90 14.71
CA GLN A 382 -11.52 5.32 15.05
C GLN A 382 -10.86 6.12 13.92
N VAL A 383 -9.76 5.61 13.38
CA VAL A 383 -9.03 6.26 12.28
C VAL A 383 -9.91 6.38 11.04
N GLN A 384 -10.61 5.30 10.66
CA GLN A 384 -11.50 5.33 9.51
C GLN A 384 -12.62 6.38 9.70
N ALA A 385 -13.22 6.46 10.89
CA ALA A 385 -14.24 7.46 11.20
C ALA A 385 -13.70 8.91 11.14
N ALA A 386 -12.44 9.12 11.49
CA ALA A 386 -11.80 10.44 11.50
C ALA A 386 -11.42 10.96 10.10
N LEU A 387 -11.37 10.10 9.07
CA LEU A 387 -11.05 10.51 7.69
C LEU A 387 -11.96 11.63 7.17
N ALA A 388 -13.24 11.61 7.55
CA ALA A 388 -14.22 12.61 7.12
C ALA A 388 -14.04 13.99 7.78
N VAL A 389 -13.24 14.08 8.86
CA VAL A 389 -13.04 15.33 9.61
C VAL A 389 -11.91 16.16 9.00
N GLY A 390 -10.82 15.51 8.61
CA GLY A 390 -9.68 16.17 7.96
C GLY A 390 -8.32 15.81 8.59
N PRO A 391 -7.21 16.26 7.97
CA PRO A 391 -5.86 15.92 8.40
C PRO A 391 -5.54 16.31 9.85
N GLU A 392 -6.07 17.42 10.36
CA GLU A 392 -5.83 17.89 11.72
C GLU A 392 -6.40 16.94 12.79
N ALA A 393 -7.47 16.22 12.46
CA ALA A 393 -8.03 15.20 13.35
C ALA A 393 -7.20 13.91 13.38
N LEU A 394 -6.54 13.59 12.26
CA LEU A 394 -5.65 12.43 12.13
C LEU A 394 -4.24 12.71 12.65
N TYR A 395 -3.81 13.98 12.57
CA TYR A 395 -2.48 14.45 12.93
C TYR A 395 -2.57 15.64 13.91
N PRO A 396 -2.81 15.38 15.20
CA PRO A 396 -2.95 16.43 16.21
C PRO A 396 -1.76 17.39 16.30
N GLN A 397 -0.56 16.96 15.87
CA GLN A 397 0.64 17.80 15.78
C GLN A 397 0.53 18.96 14.78
N LEU A 398 -0.47 18.92 13.89
CA LEU A 398 -0.79 20.03 12.98
C LEU A 398 -1.73 21.05 13.63
N ALA A 399 -2.47 20.66 14.67
CA ALA A 399 -3.36 21.55 15.39
C ALA A 399 -2.55 22.59 16.19
N GLY A 400 -2.81 23.88 15.96
CA GLY A 400 -2.17 24.99 16.69
C GLY A 400 -1.00 25.67 15.97
N ARG A 401 -0.72 25.32 14.70
CA ARG A 401 0.20 26.07 13.83
C ARG A 401 -0.60 27.01 12.91
N HIS A 402 -1.22 28.04 13.47
CA HIS A 402 -1.85 29.11 12.71
C HIS A 402 -1.21 30.46 13.05
#